data_AF-A0A524B9D2-F1
#
_entry.id   AF-A0A524B9D2-F1
#
_cell.length_a   1.000
_cell.length_b   1.000
_cell.length_c   1.000
_cell.angle_alpha   90.00
_cell.angle_beta   90.00
_cell.angle_gamma   90.00
#
_symmetry.space_group_name_H-M   'P 1'
#
loop_
_entity.id
_entity.type
_entity.pdbx_description
1 polymer ?
#
loop_
_entity_poly.entity_id
_entity_poly.type
_entity_poly.pdbx_seq_one_letter_code
_entity_poly.pdbx_strand_id
1 'polypeptide(L)' 'MLSAVRAIVENPFRVVKHQFGFVKVRYRGLAKNTGQNVTLFALANLWLARKRLLPLLGEVRP' A
#
# COMPACT_ATOMS: atom_id res chain seq x y z
N MET A 1 -13.34 12.60 -17.01
CA MET A 1 -11.88 12.36 -17.06
C MET A 1 -11.21 12.43 -15.69
N LEU A 2 -11.38 13.51 -14.92
CA LEU A 2 -10.77 13.68 -13.59
C LEU A 2 -11.12 12.56 -12.58
N SER A 3 -12.35 12.04 -12.62
CA SER A 3 -12.81 10.99 -11.68
C SER A 3 -12.05 9.66 -11.83
N ALA A 4 -11.64 9.30 -13.06
CA ALA A 4 -10.87 8.08 -13.30
C ALA A 4 -9.44 8.20 -12.75
N VAL A 5 -8.82 9.37 -12.93
CA VAL A 5 -7.49 9.66 -12.37
C VAL A 5 -7.53 9.63 -10.84
N ARG A 6 -8.58 10.20 -10.24
CA ARG A 6 -8.79 10.16 -8.79
C ARG A 6 -8.94 8.74 -8.27
N ALA A 7 -9.71 7.89 -8.96
CA ALA A 7 -9.91 6.51 -8.55
C ALA A 7 -8.59 5.70 -8.50
N ILE A 8 -7.68 5.93 -9.45
CA ILE A 8 -6.36 5.28 -9.52
C ILE A 8 -5.50 5.65 -8.29
N VAL A 9 -5.53 6.92 -7.89
CA VAL A 9 -4.74 7.43 -6.76
C VAL A 9 -5.39 7.11 -5.41
N GLU A 10 -6.70 7.31 -5.29
CA GLU A 10 -7.43 7.08 -4.04
C GLU A 10 -7.33 5.61 -3.56
N ASN A 11 -7.17 4.66 -4.49
CA ASN A 11 -7.05 3.25 -4.17
C ASN A 11 -5.80 2.87 -3.33
N PRO A 12 -4.56 3.13 -3.76
CA PRO A 12 -3.38 2.88 -2.93
C PRO A 12 -3.39 3.70 -1.63
N PHE A 13 -3.90 4.94 -1.64
CA PHE A 13 -4.02 5.74 -0.41
C PHE A 13 -4.97 5.10 0.61
N ARG A 14 -6.09 4.51 0.16
CA ARG A 14 -7.00 3.75 1.03
C ARG A 14 -6.30 2.53 1.62
N VAL A 15 -5.53 1.78 0.83
CA VAL A 15 -4.78 0.61 1.33
C VAL A 15 -3.78 1.04 2.41
N VAL A 16 -2.99 2.08 2.16
CA VAL A 16 -2.01 2.60 3.13
C VAL A 16 -2.69 3.07 4.43
N LYS A 17 -3.81 3.79 4.33
CA LYS A 17 -4.52 4.32 5.50
C LYS A 17 -5.25 3.24 6.31
N HIS A 18 -5.94 2.31 5.64
CA HIS A 18 -6.83 1.34 6.29
C HIS A 18 -6.12 0.03 6.59
N GLN A 19 -5.38 -0.54 5.64
CA GLN A 19 -4.75 -1.86 5.81
C GLN A 19 -3.48 -1.78 6.65
N PHE A 20 -2.69 -0.71 6.46
CA PHE A 20 -1.43 -0.49 7.17
C PHE A 20 -1.54 0.52 8.32
N GLY A 21 -2.74 1.07 8.58
CA GLY A 21 -3.01 1.95 9.72
C GLY A 21 -2.28 3.30 9.67
N PHE A 22 -1.81 3.75 8.51
CA PHE A 22 -1.09 5.01 8.39
C PHE A 22 -2.05 6.21 8.33
N VAL A 23 -2.62 6.55 9.49
CA VAL A 23 -3.62 7.63 9.62
C VAL A 23 -2.96 8.98 9.98
N LYS A 24 -1.84 8.95 10.70
CA LYS A 24 -1.07 10.16 11.11
C LYS A 24 0.43 9.95 10.92
N VAL A 25 1.08 10.99 10.42
CA VAL A 25 2.55 11.06 10.35
C VAL A 25 3.11 11.23 11.76
N ARG A 26 4.25 10.58 12.05
CA ARG A 26 4.94 10.75 13.34
C ARG A 26 5.91 11.92 13.28
N TYR A 27 6.04 12.68 14.36
CA TYR A 27 7.06 13.73 14.48
C TYR A 27 8.44 13.12 14.78
N ARG A 28 9.03 12.44 13.78
CA ARG A 28 10.35 11.77 13.88
C ARG A 28 11.39 12.30 12.88
N GLY A 29 11.07 13.37 12.15
CA GLY A 29 11.90 13.98 11.12
C GLY A 29 11.57 13.51 9.70
N LEU A 30 11.85 14.37 8.71
CA LEU A 30 11.47 14.16 7.30
C LEU A 30 12.07 12.87 6.72
N ALA A 31 13.37 12.62 6.93
CA ALA A 31 14.04 11.45 6.39
C ALA A 31 13.38 10.13 6.83
N LYS A 32 13.06 10.01 8.13
CA LYS A 32 12.41 8.80 8.69
C LYS A 32 10.99 8.63 8.16
N ASN A 33 10.24 9.72 8.03
CA ASN A 33 8.87 9.68 7.51
C ASN A 33 8.84 9.34 6.01
N THR A 34 9.76 9.88 5.21
CA THR A 34 9.88 9.55 3.79
C THR A 34 10.22 8.08 3.58
N GLY A 35 11.19 7.54 4.35
CA GLY A 35 11.50 6.12 4.31
C GLY A 35 10.29 5.25 4.63
N GLN A 36 9.53 5.59 5.67
CA GLN A 36 8.30 4.89 6.03
C GLN A 36 7.25 4.94 4.90
N ASN A 37 7.04 6.12 4.29
CA ASN A 37 6.09 6.27 3.19
C ASN A 37 6.47 5.39 1.99
N VAL A 38 7.74 5.41 1.57
CA VAL A 38 8.22 4.60 0.45
C VAL A 38 7.97 3.12 0.69
N THR A 39 8.30 2.63 1.89
CA THR A 39 8.05 1.23 2.27
C THR A 39 6.56 0.89 2.27
N LEU A 40 5.71 1.75 2.81
CA LEU A 40 4.26 1.53 2.83
C LEU A 40 3.65 1.46 1.43
N PHE A 41 4.11 2.31 0.50
CA PHE A 41 3.64 2.27 -0.88
C PHE A 41 4.15 1.03 -1.64
N ALA A 42 5.37 0.56 -1.36
CA ALA A 42 5.86 -0.71 -1.90
C ALA A 42 5.00 -1.89 -1.41
N LEU A 43 4.66 -1.92 -0.12
CA LEU A 43 3.77 -2.95 0.45
C LEU A 43 2.32 -2.82 -0.08
N ALA A 44 1.83 -1.61 -0.31
CA ALA A 44 0.52 -1.39 -0.91
C ALA A 44 0.46 -1.96 -2.35
N ASN A 45 1.52 -1.79 -3.14
CA ASN A 45 1.61 -2.41 -4.47
C ASN A 45 1.56 -3.94 -4.39
N LEU A 46 2.27 -4.54 -3.43
CA LEU A 46 2.22 -5.98 -3.19
C LEU A 46 0.80 -6.43 -2.77
N TRP A 47 0.15 -5.69 -1.87
CA TRP A 47 -1.21 -5.99 -1.42
C TRP A 47 -2.24 -5.89 -2.56
N LEU A 48 -2.07 -4.95 -3.48
CA LEU A 48 -2.90 -4.83 -4.68
C LEU A 48 -2.66 -5.99 -5.66
N ALA A 49 -1.40 -6.43 -5.79
CA ALA A 49 -1.03 -7.56 -6.63
C ALA A 49 -1.37 -8.93 -6.00
N ARG A 50 -1.78 -8.99 -4.72
CA ARG A 50 -1.99 -10.25 -3.99
C ARG A 50 -2.84 -11.29 -4.73
N LYS A 51 -3.90 -10.87 -5.43
CA LYS A 51 -4.77 -11.80 -6.17
C LYS A 51 -4.06 -12.50 -7.31
N ARG A 52 -3.04 -11.86 -7.89
CA ARG A 52 -2.17 -12.42 -8.92
C ARG A 52 -1.03 -13.22 -8.32
N LEU A 53 -0.52 -12.80 -7.15
CA LEU A 53 0.65 -13.41 -6.52
C LEU A 53 0.31 -14.65 -5.68
N LEU A 54 -0.83 -14.67 -4.99
CA LEU A 54 -1.22 -15.78 -4.11
C LEU A 54 -1.36 -17.12 -4.85
N PRO A 55 -1.95 -17.20 -6.07
CA PRO A 55 -1.98 -18.45 -6.83
C PRO A 55 -0.61 -18.92 -7.31
N LEU A 56 0.36 -18.00 -7.47
CA LEU A 56 1.72 -18.31 -7.91
C LEU A 56 2.61 -18.84 -6.77
N LEU A 57 2.19 -18.66 -5.51
CA LEU A 57 2.97 -19.06 -4.34
C LEU A 57 2.95 -20.59 -4.11
N GLY A 58 2.11 -21.32 -4.86
CA GLY A 58 1.91 -22.76 -4.68
C GLY A 58 1.06 -23.04 -3.44
N GLU A 59 0.18 -24.04 -3.53
CA GLU A 59 -0.65 -24.46 -2.40
C GLU A 59 0.22 -24.71 -1.17
N VAL A 60 -0.09 -24.02 -0.06
CA VAL A 60 0.39 -24.42 1.26
C VAL A 60 -0.28 -25.76 1.52
N ARG A 61 0.44 -26.84 1.17
CA ARG A 61 0.03 -28.20 1.50
C ARG A 61 -0.17 -28.27 3.02
N PRO A 62 -1.32 -28.77 3.49
CA PRO A 62 -1.68 -28.80 4.91
C PRO A 62 -0.69 -29.61 5.74
#